data_AF-A0A3M0X3J5-F1
#
_entry.id   AF-A0A3M0X3J5-F1
#
_cell.length_a   1.000
_cell.length_b   1.000
_cell.length_c   1.000
_cell.angle_alpha   90.00
_cell.angle_beta   90.00
_cell.angle_gamma   90.00
#
_symmetry.space_group_name_H-M   'P 1'
#
loop_
_entity.id
_entity.type
_entity.pdbx_description
1 polymer ?
#
loop_
_entity_poly.entity_id
_entity_poly.type
_entity_poly.pdbx_seq_one_letter_code
_entity_poly.pdbx_strand_id
1 'polypeptide(L)'
;VRYVGDRVAAVAADTLELAEEAIKRIKVTYEVLPAVFDENEAIKPGAPVIHDENDTEGIHDASRNIVHHIQAEVGSVEKGFEEADYVFEHHYYVHQVQQVPIEPHIAISWWDEDERLVIRTSTQVPFHVRRMVAPLLGLPVSRIRVIKPRIGGGFGVKQEMLIEDIVGHLTIKTGRPVRLELNRSEEFRSSRTRHPQTITWKTGVMADGTLHSQQFKVVANTGAYGTHGLTVQTVTGLRGLSSYNCPNREFDCVVAYTNLPVPGAYRGYGGPQALFSLESHMDEIAHALGMDPIAFRRKNWVQAGDPMPIAPLLGEGEKETVTEVPIIESCGLNECFEQGMAAIGWNRKFEPGWHEVPG
;
A
#
# COMPACT_ATOMS: atom_id res chain seq x y z
N VAL A 1 21.64 8.46 -5.39
CA VAL A 1 20.43 8.68 -4.55
C VAL A 1 19.22 8.60 -5.43
N ARG A 2 18.13 7.99 -4.97
CA ARG A 2 16.96 7.70 -5.83
C ARG A 2 15.79 8.65 -5.64
N TYR A 3 15.75 9.37 -4.52
CA TYR A 3 14.70 10.36 -4.26
C TYR A 3 15.19 11.45 -3.32
N VAL A 4 14.43 12.54 -3.27
CA VAL A 4 14.63 13.68 -2.38
C VAL A 4 14.30 13.22 -0.94
N GLY A 5 15.31 12.82 -0.17
CA GLY A 5 15.14 12.26 1.18
C GLY A 5 15.97 11.00 1.45
N ASP A 6 16.63 10.48 0.42
CA ASP A 6 17.50 9.32 0.51
C ASP A 6 18.70 9.57 1.46
N ARG A 7 19.07 8.53 2.21
CA ARG A 7 20.06 8.62 3.28
C ARG A 7 21.46 8.54 2.68
N VAL A 8 22.35 9.47 3.07
CA VAL A 8 23.73 9.56 2.51
C VAL A 8 24.80 9.43 3.58
N ALA A 9 24.62 10.10 4.72
CA ALA A 9 25.53 10.06 5.84
C ALA A 9 24.75 10.26 7.14
N ALA A 10 25.35 9.86 8.27
CA ALA A 10 24.84 10.11 9.61
C ALA A 10 25.96 10.69 10.48
N VAL A 11 25.58 11.52 11.46
CA VAL A 11 26.50 12.15 12.40
C VAL A 11 26.07 11.80 13.83
N ALA A 12 27.05 11.51 14.68
CA ALA A 12 26.86 11.41 16.14
C ALA A 12 27.62 12.57 16.82
N ALA A 13 26.95 13.23 17.76
CA ALA A 13 27.54 14.28 18.60
C ALA A 13 26.93 14.23 20.01
N ASP A 14 27.54 14.93 20.97
CA ASP A 14 27.06 14.95 22.36
C ASP A 14 25.75 15.73 22.54
N THR A 15 25.41 16.65 21.61
CA THR A 15 24.12 17.36 21.58
C THR A 15 23.55 17.42 20.16
N LEU A 16 22.24 17.69 20.07
CA LEU A 16 21.53 17.84 18.80
C LEU A 16 22.09 19.02 17.98
N GLU A 17 22.37 20.16 18.62
CA GLU A 17 22.88 21.36 17.97
C GLU A 17 24.25 21.11 17.33
N LEU A 18 25.11 20.34 18.00
CA LEU A 18 26.39 19.92 17.45
C LEU A 18 26.23 18.96 16.26
N ALA A 19 25.27 18.05 16.31
CA ALA A 19 24.96 17.15 15.20
C ALA A 19 24.42 17.93 13.98
N GLU A 20 23.52 18.89 14.21
CA GLU A 20 22.95 19.77 13.18
C GLU A 20 23.98 20.73 12.55
N GLU A 21 24.99 21.16 13.30
CA GLU A 21 26.09 21.95 12.75
C GLU A 21 27.07 21.06 11.98
N ALA A 22 27.38 19.86 12.49
CA ALA A 22 28.28 18.94 11.83
C ALA A 22 27.71 18.38 10.51
N ILE A 23 26.40 18.08 10.43
CA ILE A 23 25.77 17.61 9.19
C ILE A 23 25.87 18.64 8.06
N LYS A 24 25.79 19.95 8.36
CA LYS A 24 25.95 21.05 7.39
C LYS A 24 27.36 21.16 6.80
N ARG A 25 28.36 20.59 7.47
CA ARG A 25 29.76 20.61 7.03
C ARG A 25 30.09 19.47 6.08
N ILE A 26 29.25 18.46 5.99
CA ILE A 26 29.41 17.37 5.03
C ILE A 26 29.13 17.92 3.63
N LYS A 27 30.13 17.81 2.75
CA LYS A 27 30.01 18.17 1.34
C LYS A 27 29.84 16.90 0.53
N VAL A 28 28.75 16.82 -0.23
CA VAL A 28 28.50 15.72 -1.15
C VAL A 28 28.42 16.29 -2.56
N THR A 29 29.19 15.72 -3.47
CA THR A 29 29.13 16.05 -4.90
C THR A 29 28.23 15.03 -5.59
N TYR A 30 27.24 15.49 -6.34
CA TYR A 30 26.32 14.66 -7.11
C TYR A 30 26.49 14.92 -8.60
N GLU A 31 26.40 13.86 -9.39
CA GLU A 31 25.96 13.97 -10.78
C GLU A 31 24.43 13.91 -10.79
N VAL A 32 23.78 14.94 -11.33
CA VAL A 32 22.32 14.99 -11.38
C VAL A 32 21.83 14.23 -12.60
N LEU A 33 21.09 13.15 -12.35
CA LEU A 33 20.47 12.33 -13.39
C LEU A 33 19.02 12.77 -13.66
N PRO A 34 18.47 12.46 -14.84
CA PRO A 34 17.04 12.60 -15.11
C PRO A 34 16.20 11.83 -14.10
N ALA A 35 15.03 12.38 -13.74
CA ALA A 35 14.10 11.78 -12.78
C ALA A 35 12.71 11.61 -13.42
N VAL A 36 11.96 10.63 -12.93
CA VAL A 36 10.58 10.33 -13.32
C VAL A 36 9.71 10.19 -12.07
N PHE A 37 8.55 10.86 -12.06
CA PHE A 37 7.67 10.93 -10.89
C PHE A 37 6.30 10.28 -11.12
N ASP A 38 5.86 10.22 -12.38
CA ASP A 38 4.62 9.59 -12.80
C ASP A 38 4.85 8.11 -13.11
N GLU A 39 4.05 7.24 -12.52
CA GLU A 39 4.18 5.79 -12.70
C GLU A 39 3.89 5.31 -14.13
N ASN A 40 3.01 5.99 -14.88
CA ASN A 40 2.70 5.63 -16.26
C ASN A 40 3.83 6.06 -17.21
N GLU A 41 4.52 7.16 -16.92
CA GLU A 41 5.73 7.55 -17.66
C GLU A 41 6.93 6.66 -17.29
N ALA A 42 7.07 6.26 -16.02
CA ALA A 42 8.20 5.46 -15.55
C ALA A 42 8.31 4.09 -16.23
N ILE A 43 7.17 3.52 -16.64
CA ILE A 43 7.11 2.18 -17.28
C ILE A 43 7.27 2.19 -18.79
N LYS A 44 7.42 3.37 -19.42
CA LYS A 44 7.59 3.48 -20.87
C LYS A 44 9.04 3.19 -21.28
N PRO A 45 9.25 2.62 -22.49
CA PRO A 45 10.58 2.49 -23.05
C PRO A 45 11.31 3.85 -23.12
N GLY A 46 12.55 3.91 -22.65
CA GLY A 46 13.38 5.11 -22.67
C GLY A 46 13.21 6.05 -21.47
N ALA A 47 12.34 5.70 -20.49
CA ALA A 47 12.31 6.40 -19.21
C ALA A 47 13.65 6.25 -18.45
N PRO A 48 14.01 7.20 -17.57
CA PRO A 48 15.18 7.05 -16.70
C PRO A 48 15.04 5.78 -15.85
N VAL A 49 16.07 4.92 -15.85
CA VAL A 49 16.07 3.68 -15.07
C VAL A 49 16.57 3.96 -13.66
N ILE A 50 15.78 3.61 -12.64
CA ILE A 50 16.03 3.98 -11.24
C ILE A 50 16.98 3.01 -10.53
N HIS A 51 16.96 1.75 -10.97
CA HIS A 51 17.83 0.69 -10.49
C HIS A 51 18.56 0.12 -11.71
N ASP A 52 19.58 0.85 -12.16
CA ASP A 52 20.40 0.53 -13.33
C ASP A 52 21.66 -0.29 -12.96
N GLU A 53 21.79 -0.67 -11.68
CA GLU A 53 22.92 -1.43 -11.19
C GLU A 53 22.83 -2.92 -11.55
N ASN A 54 23.99 -3.53 -11.81
CA ASN A 54 24.09 -4.94 -12.24
C ASN A 54 23.82 -5.95 -11.12
N ASP A 55 23.87 -5.53 -9.86
CA ASP A 55 23.69 -6.34 -8.66
C ASP A 55 22.27 -6.20 -8.07
N THR A 56 21.32 -5.74 -8.87
CA THR A 56 19.91 -5.69 -8.49
C THR A 56 19.30 -7.10 -8.48
N GLU A 57 18.48 -7.39 -7.48
CA GLU A 57 17.78 -8.65 -7.33
C GLU A 57 16.29 -8.44 -7.14
N GLY A 58 15.46 -9.39 -7.58
CA GLY A 58 14.01 -9.39 -7.31
C GLY A 58 13.20 -8.30 -8.02
N ILE A 59 13.76 -7.63 -9.04
CA ILE A 59 13.05 -6.67 -9.90
C ILE A 59 12.49 -7.41 -11.12
N HIS A 60 11.19 -7.25 -11.40
CA HIS A 60 10.53 -7.91 -12.53
C HIS A 60 11.07 -7.45 -13.90
N ASP A 61 11.18 -6.15 -14.13
CA ASP A 61 11.76 -5.57 -15.35
C ASP A 61 12.38 -4.20 -15.02
N ALA A 62 13.68 -4.21 -14.70
CA ALA A 62 14.43 -3.01 -14.33
C ALA A 62 14.46 -1.97 -15.47
N SER A 63 14.55 -2.43 -16.73
CA SER A 63 14.62 -1.55 -17.91
C SER A 63 13.36 -0.69 -18.11
N ARG A 64 12.24 -1.11 -17.50
CA ARG A 64 10.98 -0.38 -17.47
C ARG A 64 10.57 0.03 -16.06
N ASN A 65 11.49 0.05 -15.09
CA ASN A 65 11.19 0.41 -13.70
C ASN A 65 10.07 -0.42 -13.05
N ILE A 66 9.79 -1.64 -13.52
CA ILE A 66 8.72 -2.48 -12.97
C ILE A 66 9.31 -3.39 -11.90
N VAL A 67 9.01 -3.13 -10.63
CA VAL A 67 9.44 -4.01 -9.54
C VAL A 67 8.63 -5.30 -9.49
N HIS A 68 7.32 -5.22 -9.73
CA HIS A 68 6.42 -6.36 -9.69
C HIS A 68 5.35 -6.25 -10.79
N HIS A 69 4.97 -7.40 -11.35
CA HIS A 69 3.79 -7.56 -12.19
C HIS A 69 2.94 -8.66 -11.58
N ILE A 70 1.71 -8.32 -11.19
CA ILE A 70 0.79 -9.20 -10.45
C ILE A 70 -0.40 -9.47 -11.36
N GLN A 71 -0.67 -10.76 -11.59
CA GLN A 71 -1.75 -11.20 -12.46
C GLN A 71 -2.55 -12.31 -11.79
N ALA A 72 -3.87 -12.22 -11.88
CA ALA A 72 -4.80 -13.26 -11.45
C ALA A 72 -6.04 -13.24 -12.33
N GLU A 73 -6.54 -14.43 -12.68
CA GLU A 73 -7.70 -14.57 -13.56
C GLU A 73 -8.60 -15.72 -13.07
N VAL A 74 -9.91 -15.48 -13.08
CA VAL A 74 -10.95 -16.48 -12.85
C VAL A 74 -11.93 -16.37 -14.01
N GLY A 75 -12.22 -17.48 -14.70
CA GLY A 75 -13.08 -17.48 -15.88
C GLY A 75 -12.37 -16.89 -17.11
N SER A 76 -13.09 -16.11 -17.92
CA SER A 76 -12.52 -15.34 -19.04
C SER A 76 -13.27 -14.02 -19.17
N VAL A 77 -12.58 -12.91 -18.92
CA VAL A 77 -13.21 -11.59 -18.95
C VAL A 77 -13.65 -11.19 -20.35
N GLU A 78 -12.91 -11.59 -21.39
CA GLU A 78 -13.24 -11.35 -22.80
C GLU A 78 -14.59 -11.97 -23.17
N LYS A 79 -14.78 -13.27 -22.89
CA LYS A 79 -16.06 -13.95 -23.12
C LYS A 79 -17.18 -13.29 -22.32
N GLY A 80 -16.91 -12.96 -21.06
CA GLY A 80 -17.87 -12.27 -20.22
C GLY A 80 -18.27 -10.88 -20.73
N PHE A 81 -17.39 -10.17 -21.46
CA PHE A 81 -17.75 -8.90 -22.11
C PHE A 81 -18.60 -9.11 -23.37
N GLU A 82 -18.35 -10.18 -24.14
CA GLU A 82 -19.16 -10.52 -25.32
C GLU A 82 -20.59 -10.95 -24.95
N GLU A 83 -20.75 -11.59 -23.79
CA GLU A 83 -22.04 -12.08 -23.29
C GLU A 83 -22.84 -11.05 -22.48
N ALA A 84 -22.20 -9.95 -22.04
CA ALA A 84 -22.85 -8.91 -21.27
C ALA A 84 -23.75 -8.01 -22.14
N ASP A 85 -24.88 -7.58 -21.58
CA ASP A 85 -25.78 -6.63 -22.25
C ASP A 85 -25.20 -5.20 -22.28
N TYR A 86 -24.42 -4.85 -21.26
CA TYR A 86 -23.78 -3.54 -21.12
C TYR A 86 -22.33 -3.69 -20.64
N VAL A 87 -21.45 -2.83 -21.14
CA VAL A 87 -20.04 -2.76 -20.71
C VAL A 87 -19.70 -1.33 -20.33
N PHE A 88 -19.15 -1.15 -19.13
CA PHE A 88 -18.75 0.16 -18.59
C PHE A 88 -17.25 0.17 -18.32
N GLU A 89 -16.59 1.29 -18.61
CA GLU A 89 -15.16 1.48 -18.36
C GLU A 89 -14.91 2.85 -17.73
N HIS A 90 -14.30 2.88 -16.55
CA HIS A 90 -14.00 4.12 -15.82
C HIS A 90 -12.56 4.10 -15.29
N HIS A 91 -11.98 5.29 -15.15
CA HIS A 91 -10.62 5.50 -14.67
C HIS A 91 -10.61 6.33 -13.39
N TYR A 92 -9.79 5.92 -12.42
CA TYR A 92 -9.66 6.58 -11.14
C TYR A 92 -8.20 6.81 -10.80
N TYR A 93 -7.95 7.83 -9.98
CA TYR A 93 -6.64 8.09 -9.40
C TYR A 93 -6.77 8.30 -7.90
N VAL A 94 -5.86 7.70 -7.15
CA VAL A 94 -5.71 7.92 -5.71
C VAL A 94 -4.32 8.43 -5.42
N HIS A 95 -4.24 9.55 -4.70
CA HIS A 95 -3.00 10.27 -4.45
C HIS A 95 -2.21 9.68 -3.28
N GLN A 96 -0.94 10.10 -3.16
CA GLN A 96 -0.04 9.72 -2.09
C GLN A 96 -0.41 10.46 -0.78
N VAL A 97 -0.56 9.71 0.32
CA VAL A 97 -0.99 10.26 1.62
C VAL A 97 -0.10 9.73 2.74
N GLN A 98 0.28 10.59 3.69
CA GLN A 98 1.05 10.21 4.87
C GLN A 98 0.13 10.00 6.09
N GLN A 99 0.56 9.13 7.01
CA GLN A 99 -0.20 8.67 8.17
C GLN A 99 -0.33 9.70 9.29
N VAL A 100 0.60 10.66 9.31
CA VAL A 100 0.77 11.76 10.26
C VAL A 100 0.58 11.35 11.72
N PRO A 101 1.28 10.30 12.21
CA PRO A 101 1.25 10.01 13.65
C PRO A 101 1.80 11.22 14.40
N ILE A 102 1.20 11.58 15.54
CA ILE A 102 1.64 12.74 16.33
C ILE A 102 3.08 12.56 16.81
N GLU A 103 3.48 11.34 17.17
CA GLU A 103 4.86 10.97 17.47
C GLU A 103 5.62 10.60 16.16
N PRO A 104 6.68 11.36 15.78
CA PRO A 104 7.61 10.96 14.71
C PRO A 104 8.36 9.67 15.04
N HIS A 105 9.13 9.14 14.09
CA HIS A 105 10.02 8.02 14.38
C HIS A 105 11.14 8.43 15.36
N ILE A 106 11.37 7.58 16.35
CA ILE A 106 12.45 7.71 17.32
C ILE A 106 13.04 6.34 17.64
N ALA A 107 14.36 6.24 17.65
CA ALA A 107 15.11 5.07 18.04
C ALA A 107 16.26 5.44 18.99
N ILE A 108 16.51 4.57 19.96
CA ILE A 108 17.59 4.69 20.92
C ILE A 108 18.29 3.34 21.03
N SER A 109 19.61 3.30 20.91
CA SER A 109 20.41 2.08 21.04
C SER A 109 21.51 2.19 22.08
N TRP A 110 21.86 1.05 22.70
CA TRP A 110 22.96 0.93 23.67
C TRP A 110 23.39 -0.55 23.81
N TRP A 111 24.56 -0.79 24.41
CA TRP A 111 24.98 -2.13 24.84
C TRP A 111 24.48 -2.40 26.26
N ASP A 112 23.83 -3.55 26.49
CA ASP A 112 23.47 -4.00 27.84
C ASP A 112 24.59 -4.81 28.52
N GLU A 113 24.35 -5.22 29.76
CA GLU A 113 25.28 -5.98 30.60
C GLU A 113 25.66 -7.36 30.04
N ASP A 114 24.85 -7.90 29.13
CA ASP A 114 25.08 -9.19 28.45
C ASP A 114 25.74 -9.00 27.06
N GLU A 115 26.27 -7.80 26.78
CA GLU A 115 26.82 -7.40 25.48
C GLU A 115 25.82 -7.54 24.31
N ARG A 116 24.52 -7.37 24.56
CA ARG A 116 23.53 -7.30 23.49
C ARG A 116 23.33 -5.86 23.05
N LEU A 117 23.17 -5.67 21.75
CA LEU A 117 22.74 -4.38 21.21
C LEU A 117 21.24 -4.25 21.46
N VAL A 118 20.89 -3.38 22.40
CA VAL A 118 19.49 -3.04 22.67
C VAL A 118 19.08 -1.89 21.76
N ILE A 119 17.91 -2.00 21.13
CA ILE A 119 17.29 -0.95 20.32
C ILE A 119 15.88 -0.72 20.86
N ARG A 120 15.66 0.40 21.54
CA ARG A 120 14.32 0.87 21.91
C ARG A 120 13.80 1.82 20.83
N THR A 121 12.78 1.41 20.10
CA THR A 121 12.32 2.13 18.91
C THR A 121 10.80 2.22 18.84
N SER A 122 10.31 3.32 18.26
CA SER A 122 8.89 3.49 17.94
C SER A 122 8.54 2.67 16.71
N THR A 123 8.13 1.41 16.93
CA THR A 123 7.82 0.44 15.86
C THR A 123 6.52 -0.31 16.13
N GLN A 124 5.86 -0.80 15.08
CA GLN A 124 4.77 -1.77 15.18
C GLN A 124 5.26 -3.22 15.09
N VAL A 125 6.52 -3.45 14.68
CA VAL A 125 7.03 -4.76 14.27
C VAL A 125 8.40 -5.08 14.89
N PRO A 126 8.54 -5.13 16.23
CA PRO A 126 9.85 -5.27 16.88
C PRO A 126 10.63 -6.54 16.47
N PHE A 127 9.94 -7.64 16.19
CA PHE A 127 10.59 -8.87 15.69
C PHE A 127 11.12 -8.71 14.26
N HIS A 128 10.38 -8.00 13.40
CA HIS A 128 10.82 -7.72 12.03
C HIS A 128 12.03 -6.79 12.05
N VAL A 129 12.00 -5.71 12.84
CA VAL A 129 13.17 -4.83 13.05
C VAL A 129 14.38 -5.64 13.49
N ARG A 130 14.23 -6.52 14.49
CA ARG A 130 15.34 -7.36 14.97
C ARG A 130 15.93 -8.23 13.86
N ARG A 131 15.07 -8.83 13.03
CA ARG A 131 15.49 -9.68 11.90
C ARG A 131 16.20 -8.87 10.81
N MET A 132 15.70 -7.69 10.47
CA MET A 132 16.22 -6.87 9.37
C MET A 132 17.51 -6.14 9.74
N VAL A 133 17.65 -5.69 10.98
CA VAL A 133 18.84 -4.95 11.41
C VAL A 133 20.05 -5.87 11.61
N ALA A 134 19.83 -7.15 11.96
CA ALA A 134 20.89 -8.12 12.21
C ALA A 134 21.93 -8.26 11.07
N PRO A 135 21.53 -8.54 9.81
CA PRO A 135 22.48 -8.62 8.70
C PRO A 135 23.15 -7.28 8.40
N LEU A 136 22.46 -6.15 8.56
CA LEU A 136 23.02 -4.82 8.31
C LEU A 136 24.13 -4.47 9.31
N LEU A 137 23.94 -4.84 10.57
CA LEU A 137 24.91 -4.57 11.64
C LEU A 137 26.01 -5.63 11.74
N GLY A 138 25.93 -6.72 10.98
CA GLY A 138 26.85 -7.85 11.08
C GLY A 138 26.78 -8.57 12.44
N LEU A 139 25.62 -8.58 13.09
CA LEU A 139 25.41 -9.20 14.40
C LEU A 139 24.41 -10.37 14.30
N PRO A 140 24.62 -11.46 15.05
CA PRO A 140 23.61 -12.52 15.12
C PRO A 140 22.34 -12.00 15.81
N VAL A 141 21.17 -12.48 15.37
CA VAL A 141 19.86 -12.09 15.91
C VAL A 141 19.78 -12.24 17.43
N SER A 142 20.46 -13.24 18.00
CA SER A 142 20.53 -13.49 19.45
C SER A 142 21.23 -12.39 20.24
N ARG A 143 22.10 -11.60 19.59
CA ARG A 143 22.79 -10.44 20.19
C ARG A 143 22.05 -9.13 20.04
N ILE A 144 20.82 -9.15 19.54
CA ILE A 144 20.00 -7.94 19.35
C ILE A 144 18.72 -8.04 20.14
N ARG A 145 18.44 -7.03 20.95
CA ARG A 145 17.20 -6.91 21.73
C ARG A 145 16.43 -5.68 21.27
N VAL A 146 15.31 -5.87 20.58
CA VAL A 146 14.42 -4.77 20.20
C VAL A 146 13.31 -4.59 21.24
N ILE A 147 13.15 -3.37 21.75
CA ILE A 147 12.13 -3.00 22.73
C ILE A 147 11.16 -2.02 22.08
N LYS A 148 9.88 -2.40 22.02
CA LYS A 148 8.80 -1.48 21.64
C LYS A 148 8.19 -0.85 22.90
N PRO A 149 8.39 0.45 23.17
CA PRO A 149 7.76 1.13 24.29
C PRO A 149 6.27 1.43 24.00
N ARG A 150 5.63 2.27 24.82
CA ARG A 150 4.42 2.97 24.38
C ARG A 150 4.79 3.88 23.21
N ILE A 151 3.95 3.92 22.18
CA ILE A 151 4.20 4.68 20.94
C ILE A 151 2.98 5.54 20.60
N GLY A 152 3.20 6.71 20.00
CA GLY A 152 2.19 7.72 19.67
C GLY A 152 1.52 7.51 18.31
N GLY A 153 1.08 6.27 18.06
CA GLY A 153 0.45 5.87 16.79
C GLY A 153 1.45 5.50 15.69
N GLY A 154 0.92 5.00 14.57
CA GLY A 154 1.71 4.60 13.41
C GLY A 154 0.87 4.35 12.16
N PHE A 155 -0.29 3.69 12.32
CA PHE A 155 -1.23 3.46 11.21
C PHE A 155 -0.60 2.73 10.00
N GLY A 156 0.49 1.98 10.19
CA GLY A 156 1.25 1.30 9.15
C GLY A 156 2.64 1.91 8.89
N VAL A 157 2.85 3.21 9.15
CA VAL A 157 4.15 3.85 8.84
C VAL A 157 5.33 3.24 9.62
N LYS A 158 5.04 2.62 10.75
CA LYS A 158 5.98 1.95 11.67
C LYS A 158 6.01 0.42 11.48
N GLN A 159 5.50 -0.09 10.35
CA GLN A 159 5.41 -1.53 10.03
C GLN A 159 6.65 -2.08 9.31
N GLU A 160 7.71 -1.30 9.19
CA GLU A 160 9.03 -1.74 8.71
C GLU A 160 10.15 -1.09 9.54
N MET A 161 11.39 -1.49 9.26
CA MET A 161 12.58 -0.84 9.82
C MET A 161 12.88 0.44 9.04
N LEU A 162 13.23 1.53 9.73
CA LEU A 162 13.44 2.84 9.10
C LEU A 162 14.74 3.54 9.51
N ILE A 163 14.99 3.62 10.82
CA ILE A 163 16.11 4.39 11.40
C ILE A 163 16.95 3.56 12.40
N GLU A 164 16.55 2.33 12.66
CA GLU A 164 17.17 1.46 13.65
C GLU A 164 18.58 1.00 13.27
N ASP A 165 18.84 0.85 11.97
CA ASP A 165 20.16 0.57 11.41
C ASP A 165 21.16 1.69 11.72
N ILE A 166 20.74 2.94 11.60
CA ILE A 166 21.58 4.12 11.86
C ILE A 166 22.04 4.15 13.31
N VAL A 167 21.10 4.08 14.26
CA VAL A 167 21.47 4.13 15.69
C VAL A 167 22.31 2.92 16.08
N GLY A 168 22.00 1.74 15.53
CA GLY A 168 22.77 0.52 15.73
C GLY A 168 24.23 0.66 15.28
N HIS A 169 24.46 1.14 14.05
CA HIS A 169 25.82 1.36 13.54
C HIS A 169 26.59 2.38 14.36
N LEU A 170 25.95 3.49 14.75
CA LEU A 170 26.60 4.52 15.56
C LEU A 170 26.92 4.02 16.98
N THR A 171 26.07 3.21 17.60
CA THR A 171 26.36 2.58 18.91
C THR A 171 27.51 1.57 18.80
N ILE A 172 27.56 0.76 17.74
CA ILE A 172 28.69 -0.15 17.49
C ILE A 172 29.98 0.64 17.32
N LYS A 173 29.94 1.73 16.54
CA LYS A 173 31.13 2.53 16.22
C LYS A 173 31.67 3.31 17.42
N THR A 174 30.78 3.83 18.27
CA THR A 174 31.14 4.73 19.38
C THR A 174 31.27 4.03 20.72
N GLY A 175 30.67 2.84 20.89
CA GLY A 175 30.51 2.18 22.18
C GLY A 175 29.57 2.92 23.14
N ARG A 176 28.89 3.98 22.69
CA ARG A 176 28.04 4.85 23.51
C ARG A 176 26.56 4.70 23.12
N PRO A 177 25.62 4.99 24.04
CA PRO A 177 24.22 5.10 23.67
C PRO A 177 23.97 6.17 22.61
N VAL A 178 23.10 5.90 21.64
CA VAL A 178 22.76 6.81 20.54
C VAL A 178 21.25 6.98 20.48
N ARG A 179 20.77 8.20 20.28
CA ARG A 179 19.36 8.53 20.03
C ARG A 179 19.25 9.23 18.68
N LEU A 180 18.28 8.81 17.87
CA LEU A 180 17.86 9.51 16.66
C LEU A 180 16.33 9.69 16.70
N GLU A 181 15.88 10.91 16.49
CA GLU A 181 14.47 11.27 16.38
C GLU A 181 14.29 12.10 15.11
N LEU A 182 13.33 11.73 14.29
CA LEU A 182 12.98 12.51 13.11
C LEU A 182 12.19 13.75 13.53
N ASN A 183 12.49 14.89 12.93
CA ASN A 183 11.57 16.01 12.97
C ASN A 183 10.37 15.76 12.02
N ARG A 184 9.33 16.61 12.09
CA ARG A 184 8.12 16.43 11.27
C ARG A 184 8.40 16.48 9.77
N SER A 185 9.32 17.32 9.32
CA SER A 185 9.66 17.42 7.90
C SER A 185 10.38 16.16 7.40
N GLU A 186 11.27 15.60 8.21
CA GLU A 186 11.95 14.33 7.91
C GLU A 186 10.97 13.16 7.92
N GLU A 187 10.01 13.15 8.84
CA GLU A 187 8.92 12.17 8.87
C GLU A 187 8.15 12.18 7.53
N PHE A 188 7.74 13.35 7.02
CA PHE A 188 7.04 13.41 5.73
C PHE A 188 7.89 12.97 4.54
N ARG A 189 9.18 13.26 4.58
CA ARG A 189 10.07 13.08 3.43
C ARG A 189 10.71 11.69 3.36
N SER A 190 11.02 11.10 4.52
CA SER A 190 11.86 9.91 4.62
C SER A 190 11.18 8.73 5.33
N SER A 191 9.96 8.90 5.85
CA SER A 191 9.13 7.77 6.32
C SER A 191 8.40 7.08 5.16
N ARG A 192 7.21 6.53 5.42
CA ARG A 192 6.37 5.85 4.44
C ARG A 192 5.08 6.59 4.21
N THR A 193 4.43 6.26 3.10
CA THR A 193 3.16 6.86 2.65
C THR A 193 2.25 5.78 2.07
N ARG A 194 1.02 6.12 1.69
CA ARG A 194 0.18 5.28 0.84
C ARG A 194 0.76 5.18 -0.57
N HIS A 195 0.73 3.99 -1.17
CA HIS A 195 0.93 3.85 -2.62
C HIS A 195 -0.18 4.61 -3.38
N PRO A 196 0.14 5.63 -4.20
CA PRO A 196 -0.80 6.13 -5.17
C PRO A 196 -0.97 5.10 -6.30
N GLN A 197 -2.14 5.14 -6.93
CA GLN A 197 -2.51 4.20 -7.98
C GLN A 197 -3.28 4.92 -9.07
N THR A 198 -2.93 4.63 -10.32
CA THR A 198 -3.76 4.85 -11.49
C THR A 198 -4.55 3.57 -11.75
N ILE A 199 -5.88 3.68 -11.77
CA ILE A 199 -6.79 2.53 -11.76
C ILE A 199 -7.73 2.59 -12.97
N THR A 200 -7.93 1.45 -13.62
CA THR A 200 -8.95 1.27 -14.65
C THR A 200 -9.83 0.08 -14.30
N TRP A 201 -11.15 0.32 -14.29
CA TRP A 201 -12.15 -0.73 -14.19
C TRP A 201 -12.87 -0.87 -15.51
N LYS A 202 -13.08 -2.12 -15.94
CA LYS A 202 -13.99 -2.46 -17.03
C LYS A 202 -14.92 -3.59 -16.60
N THR A 203 -16.22 -3.35 -16.62
CA THR A 203 -17.23 -4.28 -16.09
C THR A 203 -18.33 -4.56 -17.12
N GLY A 204 -18.59 -5.84 -17.37
CA GLY A 204 -19.74 -6.33 -18.11
C GLY A 204 -20.91 -6.65 -17.16
N VAL A 205 -22.10 -6.17 -17.49
CA VAL A 205 -23.31 -6.29 -16.68
C VAL A 205 -24.48 -6.74 -17.55
N MET A 206 -25.31 -7.64 -17.02
CA MET A 206 -26.57 -8.05 -17.65
C MET A 206 -27.63 -6.94 -17.52
N ALA A 207 -28.68 -6.99 -18.34
CA ALA A 207 -29.73 -5.99 -18.36
C ALA A 207 -30.52 -5.89 -17.05
N ASP A 208 -30.49 -6.96 -16.24
CA ASP A 208 -31.11 -7.00 -14.91
C ASP A 208 -30.19 -6.50 -13.78
N GLY A 209 -28.98 -6.03 -14.12
CA GLY A 209 -27.98 -5.52 -13.18
C GLY A 209 -27.05 -6.59 -12.59
N THR A 210 -27.09 -7.85 -13.07
CA THR A 210 -26.15 -8.89 -12.62
C THR A 210 -24.74 -8.64 -13.16
N LEU A 211 -23.73 -8.64 -12.30
CA LEU A 211 -22.32 -8.56 -12.70
C LEU A 211 -21.88 -9.85 -13.41
N HIS A 212 -21.29 -9.72 -14.60
CA HIS A 212 -20.90 -10.88 -15.42
C HIS A 212 -19.40 -10.95 -15.71
N SER A 213 -18.74 -9.79 -15.87
CA SER A 213 -17.30 -9.72 -16.11
C SER A 213 -16.67 -8.50 -15.44
N GLN A 214 -15.49 -8.65 -14.83
CA GLN A 214 -14.75 -7.56 -14.18
C GLN A 214 -13.26 -7.64 -14.49
N GLN A 215 -12.74 -6.65 -15.20
CA GLN A 215 -11.31 -6.43 -15.38
C GLN A 215 -10.87 -5.24 -14.52
N PHE A 216 -9.86 -5.47 -13.69
CA PHE A 216 -9.29 -4.49 -12.76
C PHE A 216 -7.81 -4.29 -13.04
N LYS A 217 -7.48 -3.16 -13.66
CA LYS A 217 -6.09 -2.81 -14.03
C LYS A 217 -5.56 -1.71 -13.12
N VAL A 218 -4.32 -1.87 -12.68
CA VAL A 218 -3.65 -0.93 -11.78
C VAL A 218 -2.22 -0.66 -12.23
N VAL A 219 -1.85 0.61 -12.33
CA VAL A 219 -0.44 1.04 -12.32
C VAL A 219 -0.19 1.68 -10.96
N ALA A 220 0.58 1.02 -10.12
CA ALA A 220 0.89 1.44 -8.76
C ALA A 220 2.28 2.05 -8.68
N ASN A 221 2.42 3.15 -7.95
CA ASN A 221 3.71 3.79 -7.72
C ASN A 221 4.29 3.32 -6.37
N THR A 222 5.51 2.80 -6.35
CA THR A 222 6.22 2.41 -5.11
C THR A 222 7.39 3.32 -4.77
N GLY A 223 7.46 4.51 -5.38
CA GLY A 223 8.56 5.45 -5.15
C GLY A 223 9.91 4.79 -5.47
N ALA A 224 10.94 5.16 -4.73
CA ALA A 224 12.31 4.74 -5.04
C ALA A 224 12.65 3.28 -4.68
N TYR A 225 11.89 2.60 -3.82
CA TYR A 225 12.26 1.29 -3.25
C TYR A 225 11.06 0.33 -3.08
N GLY A 226 11.30 -0.97 -3.30
CA GLY A 226 10.23 -1.94 -3.57
C GLY A 226 9.37 -2.32 -2.38
N THR A 227 9.90 -2.13 -1.16
CA THR A 227 9.24 -2.26 0.16
C THR A 227 7.96 -3.10 0.17
N HIS A 228 6.80 -2.48 0.44
CA HIS A 228 5.49 -3.13 0.51
C HIS A 228 4.77 -3.18 -0.85
N GLY A 229 5.46 -2.92 -1.96
CA GLY A 229 4.89 -2.83 -3.31
C GLY A 229 4.08 -4.08 -3.68
N LEU A 230 4.68 -5.27 -3.57
CA LEU A 230 3.99 -6.53 -3.88
C LEU A 230 2.75 -6.73 -3.01
N THR A 231 2.92 -6.73 -1.69
CA THR A 231 1.87 -7.13 -0.75
C THR A 231 0.70 -6.13 -0.73
N VAL A 232 0.96 -4.82 -0.81
CA VAL A 232 -0.10 -3.81 -0.91
C VAL A 232 -0.92 -4.01 -2.18
N GLN A 233 -0.26 -4.26 -3.32
CA GLN A 233 -0.97 -4.42 -4.59
C GLN A 233 -1.70 -5.76 -4.70
N THR A 234 -1.19 -6.84 -4.09
CA THR A 234 -1.94 -8.08 -3.94
C THR A 234 -3.24 -7.87 -3.16
N VAL A 235 -3.19 -7.11 -2.05
CA VAL A 235 -4.40 -6.78 -1.28
C VAL A 235 -5.33 -5.83 -2.04
N THR A 236 -4.80 -4.90 -2.85
CA THR A 236 -5.61 -4.08 -3.78
C THR A 236 -6.47 -4.99 -4.66
N GLY A 237 -5.86 -5.93 -5.39
CA GLY A 237 -6.58 -6.87 -6.25
C GLY A 237 -7.57 -7.74 -5.47
N LEU A 238 -7.13 -8.30 -4.34
CA LEU A 238 -7.98 -9.14 -3.49
C LEU A 238 -9.23 -8.38 -3.03
N ARG A 239 -9.08 -7.17 -2.48
CA ARG A 239 -10.22 -6.37 -1.98
C ARG A 239 -11.11 -5.84 -3.11
N GLY A 240 -10.52 -5.49 -4.25
CA GLY A 240 -11.28 -5.05 -5.43
C GLY A 240 -12.17 -6.16 -6.01
N LEU A 241 -11.68 -7.39 -6.07
CA LEU A 241 -12.36 -8.50 -6.75
C LEU A 241 -13.02 -9.52 -5.82
N SER A 242 -13.19 -9.21 -4.53
CA SER A 242 -13.85 -10.12 -3.57
C SER A 242 -15.09 -9.57 -2.88
N SER A 243 -15.46 -8.31 -3.12
CA SER A 243 -16.61 -7.67 -2.46
C SER A 243 -17.95 -8.01 -3.11
N TYR A 244 -17.93 -8.39 -4.38
CA TYR A 244 -19.10 -8.76 -5.16
C TYR A 244 -18.94 -10.17 -5.75
N ASN A 245 -20.01 -10.82 -6.15
CA ASN A 245 -20.02 -12.02 -6.98
C ASN A 245 -19.96 -11.61 -8.44
N CYS A 246 -19.00 -12.18 -9.18
CA CYS A 246 -18.84 -12.00 -10.61
C CYS A 246 -18.10 -13.23 -11.14
N PRO A 247 -18.63 -13.96 -12.14
CA PRO A 247 -18.06 -15.23 -12.58
C PRO A 247 -16.73 -15.05 -13.31
N ASN A 248 -16.57 -13.97 -14.08
CA ASN A 248 -15.35 -13.68 -14.83
C ASN A 248 -14.62 -12.49 -14.21
N ARG A 249 -13.35 -12.66 -13.86
CA ARG A 249 -12.56 -11.67 -13.12
C ARG A 249 -11.11 -11.70 -13.55
N GLU A 250 -10.52 -10.53 -13.78
CA GLU A 250 -9.10 -10.38 -14.06
C GLU A 250 -8.52 -9.24 -13.23
N PHE A 251 -7.35 -9.49 -12.64
CA PHE A 251 -6.49 -8.47 -12.05
C PHE A 251 -5.18 -8.42 -12.81
N ASP A 252 -4.79 -7.23 -13.26
CA ASP A 252 -3.47 -6.96 -13.85
C ASP A 252 -2.90 -5.70 -13.20
N CYS A 253 -1.79 -5.86 -12.48
CA CYS A 253 -1.16 -4.76 -11.76
C CYS A 253 0.32 -4.67 -12.05
N VAL A 254 0.74 -3.51 -12.54
CA VAL A 254 2.15 -3.13 -12.70
C VAL A 254 2.55 -2.24 -11.54
N VAL A 255 3.66 -2.57 -10.86
CA VAL A 255 4.20 -1.78 -9.75
C VAL A 255 5.48 -1.10 -10.22
N ALA A 256 5.43 0.21 -10.36
CA ALA A 256 6.49 1.04 -10.91
C ALA A 256 7.35 1.70 -9.82
N TYR A 257 8.66 1.70 -10.04
CA TYR A 257 9.57 2.61 -9.36
C TYR A 257 9.42 4.04 -9.89
N THR A 258 9.53 5.02 -9.02
CA THR A 258 9.66 6.46 -9.37
C THR A 258 10.66 7.15 -8.43
N ASN A 259 11.01 8.40 -8.70
CA ASN A 259 11.87 9.21 -7.82
C ASN A 259 11.10 9.92 -6.69
N LEU A 260 9.89 9.45 -6.35
CA LEU A 260 9.09 9.93 -5.23
C LEU A 260 9.46 9.24 -3.90
N PRO A 261 9.08 9.84 -2.74
CA PRO A 261 9.21 9.18 -1.44
C PRO A 261 8.56 7.81 -1.42
N VAL A 262 9.18 6.89 -0.68
CA VAL A 262 8.83 5.47 -0.66
C VAL A 262 7.47 5.26 0.02
N PRO A 263 6.46 4.72 -0.66
CA PRO A 263 5.24 4.27 -0.02
C PRO A 263 5.45 2.94 0.71
N GLY A 264 4.62 2.66 1.69
CA GLY A 264 4.69 1.47 2.52
C GLY A 264 3.32 1.10 3.05
N ALA A 265 3.29 0.48 4.22
CA ALA A 265 2.02 0.14 4.85
C ALA A 265 1.24 1.39 5.31
N TYR A 266 -0.04 1.48 4.96
CA TYR A 266 -0.99 2.43 5.55
C TYR A 266 -2.34 1.76 5.77
N ARG A 267 -2.99 2.06 6.90
CA ARG A 267 -4.29 1.54 7.34
C ARG A 267 -5.23 1.23 6.17
N GLY A 268 -5.64 -0.03 6.09
CA GLY A 268 -6.46 -0.58 5.00
C GLY A 268 -5.65 -1.30 3.92
N TYR A 269 -4.38 -0.94 3.73
CA TYR A 269 -3.36 -1.68 2.99
C TYR A 269 -3.80 -2.10 1.58
N GLY A 270 -3.86 -1.16 0.63
CA GLY A 270 -4.38 -1.39 -0.73
C GLY A 270 -5.91 -1.38 -0.80
N GLY A 271 -6.59 -1.85 0.25
CA GLY A 271 -8.04 -1.88 0.36
C GLY A 271 -8.74 -0.53 0.10
N PRO A 272 -8.34 0.59 0.73
CA PRO A 272 -8.97 1.89 0.49
C PRO A 272 -8.89 2.35 -0.97
N GLN A 273 -7.78 2.07 -1.66
CA GLN A 273 -7.63 2.41 -3.06
C GLN A 273 -8.56 1.57 -3.96
N ALA A 274 -8.59 0.26 -3.70
CA ALA A 274 -9.47 -0.67 -4.40
C ALA A 274 -10.95 -0.35 -4.17
N LEU A 275 -11.37 -0.17 -2.91
CA LEU A 275 -12.76 0.05 -2.56
C LEU A 275 -13.25 1.43 -2.98
N PHE A 276 -12.42 2.48 -2.93
CA PHE A 276 -12.82 3.79 -3.47
C PHE A 276 -13.19 3.69 -4.96
N SER A 277 -12.31 3.10 -5.76
CA SER A 277 -12.53 2.96 -7.21
C SER A 277 -13.67 1.99 -7.53
N LEU A 278 -13.73 0.84 -6.86
CA LEU A 278 -14.78 -0.16 -7.01
C LEU A 278 -16.16 0.42 -6.67
N GLU A 279 -16.30 1.03 -5.50
CA GLU A 279 -17.60 1.52 -5.04
C GLU A 279 -18.08 2.71 -5.88
N SER A 280 -17.17 3.57 -6.36
CA SER A 280 -17.52 4.63 -7.31
C SER A 280 -17.99 4.03 -8.65
N HIS A 281 -17.27 3.01 -9.15
CA HIS A 281 -17.63 2.31 -10.38
C HIS A 281 -18.99 1.62 -10.29
N MET A 282 -19.29 0.95 -9.17
CA MET A 282 -20.60 0.33 -8.94
C MET A 282 -21.73 1.38 -8.89
N ASP A 283 -21.50 2.55 -8.29
CA ASP A 283 -22.47 3.64 -8.25
C ASP A 283 -22.74 4.19 -9.65
N GLU A 284 -21.71 4.43 -10.44
CA GLU A 284 -21.82 4.97 -11.80
C GLU A 284 -22.54 3.99 -12.73
N ILE A 285 -22.27 2.68 -12.62
CA ILE A 285 -23.02 1.63 -13.32
C ILE A 285 -24.49 1.65 -12.92
N ALA A 286 -24.78 1.67 -11.62
CA ALA A 286 -26.16 1.66 -11.13
C ALA A 286 -26.96 2.86 -11.68
N HIS A 287 -26.37 4.06 -11.67
CA HIS A 287 -27.00 5.25 -12.24
C HIS A 287 -27.21 5.13 -13.75
N ALA A 288 -26.24 4.59 -14.50
CA ALA A 288 -26.36 4.39 -15.95
C ALA A 288 -27.48 3.40 -16.32
N LEU A 289 -27.72 2.40 -15.47
CA LEU A 289 -28.82 1.43 -15.61
C LEU A 289 -30.15 1.93 -15.03
N GLY A 290 -30.19 3.12 -14.41
CA GLY A 290 -31.37 3.65 -13.73
C GLY A 290 -31.78 2.85 -12.48
N MET A 291 -30.83 2.15 -11.87
CA MET A 291 -31.05 1.34 -10.67
C MET A 291 -30.71 2.12 -9.40
N ASP A 292 -31.40 1.80 -8.30
CA ASP A 292 -30.96 2.24 -6.97
C ASP A 292 -29.57 1.64 -6.66
N PRO A 293 -28.57 2.46 -6.26
CA PRO A 293 -27.22 1.95 -6.07
C PRO A 293 -27.06 0.94 -4.93
N ILE A 294 -27.91 0.98 -3.90
CA ILE A 294 -27.90 -0.02 -2.84
C ILE A 294 -28.54 -1.32 -3.32
N ALA A 295 -29.63 -1.25 -4.08
CA ALA A 295 -30.28 -2.41 -4.69
C ALA A 295 -29.34 -3.11 -5.68
N PHE A 296 -28.63 -2.35 -6.52
CA PHE A 296 -27.63 -2.87 -7.45
C PHE A 296 -26.51 -3.62 -6.71
N ARG A 297 -25.96 -3.03 -5.63
CA ARG A 297 -24.95 -3.69 -4.80
C ARG A 297 -25.48 -4.93 -4.09
N ARG A 298 -26.66 -4.83 -3.48
CA ARG A 298 -27.30 -5.93 -2.74
C ARG A 298 -27.55 -7.15 -3.61
N LYS A 299 -27.88 -6.92 -4.88
CA LYS A 299 -28.05 -7.98 -5.88
C LYS A 299 -26.75 -8.75 -6.13
N ASN A 300 -25.61 -8.07 -6.03
CA ASN A 300 -24.33 -8.61 -6.49
C ASN A 300 -23.33 -8.88 -5.37
N TRP A 301 -23.52 -8.42 -4.13
CA TRP A 301 -22.52 -8.61 -3.09
C TRP A 301 -22.37 -10.07 -2.70
N VAL A 302 -21.25 -10.37 -2.07
CA VAL A 302 -21.01 -11.68 -1.50
C VAL A 302 -21.89 -11.96 -0.27
N GLN A 303 -22.20 -13.23 -0.03
CA GLN A 303 -22.98 -13.74 1.11
C GLN A 303 -22.20 -14.81 1.86
N ALA A 304 -22.65 -15.13 3.08
CA ALA A 304 -22.13 -16.29 3.79
C ALA A 304 -22.44 -17.57 3.01
N GLY A 305 -21.44 -18.43 2.83
CA GLY A 305 -21.50 -19.62 1.99
C GLY A 305 -20.95 -19.41 0.57
N ASP A 306 -20.75 -18.17 0.12
CA ASP A 306 -20.20 -17.92 -1.21
C ASP A 306 -18.69 -18.25 -1.26
N PRO A 307 -18.21 -18.81 -2.39
CA PRO A 307 -16.79 -19.02 -2.62
C PRO A 307 -16.06 -17.71 -2.96
N MET A 308 -14.78 -17.63 -2.61
CA MET A 308 -13.88 -16.53 -2.98
C MET A 308 -12.83 -17.01 -3.98
N PRO A 309 -13.18 -17.22 -5.26
CA PRO A 309 -12.31 -17.88 -6.24
C PRO A 309 -11.03 -17.10 -6.58
N ILE A 310 -11.04 -15.77 -6.42
CA ILE A 310 -9.85 -14.94 -6.67
C ILE A 310 -8.81 -15.03 -5.53
N ALA A 311 -9.23 -15.43 -4.32
CA ALA A 311 -8.39 -15.36 -3.13
C ALA A 311 -7.16 -16.28 -3.18
N PRO A 312 -7.24 -17.54 -3.65
CA PRO A 312 -6.06 -18.39 -3.83
C PRO A 312 -5.02 -17.81 -4.79
N LEU A 313 -5.46 -16.99 -5.77
CA LEU A 313 -4.59 -16.40 -6.79
C LEU A 313 -3.92 -15.11 -6.31
N LEU A 314 -4.48 -14.45 -5.29
CA LEU A 314 -4.04 -13.18 -4.72
C LEU A 314 -3.74 -13.31 -3.21
N GLY A 315 -2.92 -14.30 -2.85
CA GLY A 315 -2.44 -14.54 -1.48
C GLY A 315 -1.02 -14.01 -1.23
N GLU A 316 -0.68 -13.73 0.04
CA GLU A 316 0.68 -13.37 0.48
C GLU A 316 1.62 -14.59 0.66
N GLY A 317 1.31 -15.73 0.03
CA GLY A 317 2.06 -16.99 0.15
C GLY A 317 2.65 -17.49 -1.17
N GLU A 318 3.50 -18.51 -1.11
CA GLU A 318 3.92 -19.22 -2.32
C GLU A 318 2.67 -19.78 -3.02
N LYS A 319 2.55 -19.52 -4.33
CA LYS A 319 1.38 -19.89 -5.18
C LYS A 319 0.97 -21.37 -5.03
N GLU A 320 1.86 -22.21 -4.51
CA GLU A 320 1.71 -23.65 -4.34
C GLU A 320 1.00 -24.08 -3.04
N THR A 321 0.65 -23.14 -2.14
CA THR A 321 0.20 -23.49 -0.77
C THR A 321 -1.30 -23.34 -0.50
N VAL A 322 -2.07 -22.69 -1.38
CA VAL A 322 -3.54 -22.55 -1.23
C VAL A 322 -4.24 -23.22 -2.40
N THR A 323 -4.64 -24.48 -2.21
CA THR A 323 -5.34 -25.28 -3.22
C THR A 323 -6.86 -25.22 -3.09
N GLU A 324 -7.38 -24.84 -1.92
CA GLU A 324 -8.82 -24.78 -1.65
C GLU A 324 -9.34 -23.35 -1.75
N VAL A 325 -10.49 -23.19 -2.43
CA VAL A 325 -11.18 -21.90 -2.54
C VAL A 325 -11.82 -21.55 -1.19
N PRO A 326 -11.44 -20.44 -0.54
CA PRO A 326 -12.04 -20.04 0.73
C PRO A 326 -13.55 -19.79 0.58
N ILE A 327 -14.30 -20.13 1.62
CA ILE A 327 -15.73 -19.85 1.73
C ILE A 327 -15.93 -18.72 2.73
N ILE A 328 -16.86 -17.81 2.43
CA ILE A 328 -17.23 -16.74 3.35
C ILE A 328 -18.05 -17.32 4.49
N GLU A 329 -17.48 -17.35 5.69
CA GLU A 329 -18.16 -17.94 6.86
C GLU A 329 -19.23 -17.01 7.46
N SER A 330 -19.08 -15.70 7.30
CA SER A 330 -20.02 -14.70 7.82
C SER A 330 -20.09 -13.47 6.92
N CYS A 331 -21.29 -12.91 6.77
CA CYS A 331 -21.52 -11.69 6.01
C CYS A 331 -22.58 -10.82 6.69
N GLY A 332 -22.15 -9.67 7.23
CA GLY A 332 -23.01 -8.68 7.88
C GLY A 332 -23.47 -7.55 6.96
N LEU A 333 -23.19 -7.62 5.64
CA LEU A 333 -23.45 -6.50 4.71
C LEU A 333 -24.92 -6.07 4.74
N ASN A 334 -25.85 -7.02 4.67
CA ASN A 334 -27.27 -6.66 4.67
C ASN A 334 -27.68 -5.88 5.92
N GLU A 335 -27.24 -6.33 7.11
CA GLU A 335 -27.52 -5.64 8.37
C GLU A 335 -26.91 -4.23 8.38
N CYS A 336 -25.64 -4.09 7.96
CA CYS A 336 -24.96 -2.80 7.87
C CYS A 336 -25.70 -1.81 6.95
N PHE A 337 -26.17 -2.28 5.78
CA PHE A 337 -26.90 -1.43 4.84
C PHE A 337 -28.28 -1.05 5.36
N GLU A 338 -29.05 -1.97 5.96
CA GLU A 338 -30.35 -1.65 6.55
C GLU A 338 -30.22 -0.58 7.65
N GLN A 339 -29.25 -0.75 8.57
CA GLN A 339 -29.00 0.22 9.62
C GLN A 339 -28.53 1.57 9.06
N GLY A 340 -27.61 1.56 8.08
CA GLY A 340 -27.10 2.78 7.44
C GLY A 340 -28.20 3.54 6.70
N MET A 341 -29.02 2.84 5.91
CA MET A 341 -30.16 3.41 5.19
C MET A 341 -31.17 4.05 6.14
N ALA A 342 -31.50 3.37 7.23
CA ALA A 342 -32.39 3.90 8.26
C ALA A 342 -31.81 5.16 8.91
N ALA A 343 -30.51 5.13 9.27
CA ALA A 343 -29.84 6.24 9.95
C ALA A 343 -29.80 7.54 9.13
N ILE A 344 -29.64 7.45 7.81
CA ILE A 344 -29.62 8.62 6.92
C ILE A 344 -31.00 8.94 6.30
N GLY A 345 -32.00 8.09 6.55
CA GLY A 345 -33.31 8.18 5.91
C GLY A 345 -33.22 8.07 4.40
N TRP A 346 -32.48 7.09 3.89
CA TRP A 346 -32.19 6.89 2.45
C TRP A 346 -33.44 6.88 1.59
N ASN A 347 -34.51 6.24 2.07
CA ASN A 347 -35.76 6.08 1.33
C ASN A 347 -36.51 7.41 1.11
N ARG A 348 -36.15 8.49 1.79
CA ARG A 348 -36.73 9.82 1.53
C ARG A 348 -36.50 10.27 0.09
N LYS A 349 -35.51 9.73 -0.60
CA LYS A 349 -35.26 10.03 -2.02
C LYS A 349 -36.38 9.63 -2.98
N PHE A 350 -37.33 8.82 -2.52
CA PHE A 350 -38.51 8.45 -3.29
C PHE A 350 -39.72 9.35 -2.98
N GLU A 351 -39.60 10.27 -2.02
CA GLU A 351 -40.64 11.24 -1.68
C GLU A 351 -40.56 12.46 -2.62
N PRO A 352 -41.70 12.99 -3.10
CA PRO A 352 -41.71 14.25 -3.86
C PRO A 352 -41.09 15.39 -3.05
N GLY A 353 -40.17 16.15 -3.66
CA GLY A 353 -39.55 17.31 -3.01
C GLY A 353 -38.41 16.98 -2.04
N TRP A 354 -37.89 15.75 -1.99
CA TRP A 354 -36.81 15.37 -1.07
C TRP A 354 -35.50 16.17 -1.24
N HIS A 355 -35.28 16.71 -2.44
CA HIS A 355 -34.16 17.59 -2.77
C HIS A 355 -34.40 19.05 -2.38
N GLU A 356 -35.63 19.42 -2.01
CA GLU A 356 -35.97 20.78 -1.61
C GLU A 356 -35.44 21.02 -0.20
N VAL A 357 -34.43 21.89 -0.09
CA VAL A 357 -33.96 22.39 1.20
C VAL A 357 -34.83 23.60 1.54
N PRO A 358 -35.64 23.58 2.62
CA PRO A 358 -36.47 24.72 2.98
C PRO A 358 -35.59 25.95 3.30
N GLY A 359 -35.73 27.01 2.51
CA GLY A 359 -34.97 28.25 2.59
C GLY A 359 -34.92 28.95 1.24
#